data_AF-A0A6N4XST9-F1
#
_entry.id   AF-A0A6N4XST9-F1
#
_cell.length_a   1.000
_cell.length_b   1.000
_cell.length_c   1.000
_cell.angle_alpha   90.00
_cell.angle_beta   90.00
_cell.angle_gamma   90.00
#
_symmetry.space_group_name_H-M   'P 1'
#
loop_
_entity.id
_entity.type
_entity.pdbx_description
1 polymer ?
#
loop_
_entity_poly.entity_id
_entity_poly.type
_entity_poly.pdbx_seq_one_letter_code
_entity_poly.pdbx_strand_id
1 'polypeptide(L)'
;MGFILKITSCLSILLAAFLMYNLVGELKNRSIFEIDYIPFIIFFTVVSNAIVSVLLLIEKLSPKKIILIIQAIILILTSFLLYQILYNSTVSCT
;
A
#
# COMPACT_ATOMS: atom_id res chain seq x y z
N MET A 1 -10.15 8.52 18.64
CA MET A 1 -9.11 7.71 17.96
C MET A 1 -7.75 7.85 18.65
N GLY A 2 -6.99 6.78 18.92
CA GLY A 2 -5.63 6.88 19.48
C GLY A 2 -4.62 7.44 18.46
N PHE A 3 -3.59 8.15 18.94
CA PHE A 3 -2.58 8.83 18.09
C PHE A 3 -1.89 7.87 17.10
N ILE A 4 -1.54 6.67 17.57
CA ILE A 4 -0.92 5.60 16.76
C ILE A 4 -1.80 5.22 15.57
N LEU A 5 -3.12 5.08 15.79
CA LEU A 5 -4.07 4.65 14.76
C LEU A 5 -4.25 5.71 13.67
N LYS A 6 -4.19 6.99 14.03
CA LYS A 6 -4.18 8.08 13.05
C LYS A 6 -2.93 8.04 12.18
N ILE A 7 -1.75 7.83 12.78
CA ILE A 7 -0.48 7.74 12.05
C ILE A 7 -0.48 6.54 11.10
N THR A 8 -0.84 5.35 11.58
CA THR A 8 -0.86 4.13 10.75
C THR A 8 -1.84 4.25 9.58
N SER A 9 -3.00 4.87 9.82
CA SER A 9 -3.99 5.13 8.77
C SER A 9 -3.46 6.11 7.73
N CYS A 10 -2.81 7.20 8.18
CA CYS A 10 -2.23 8.20 7.29
C CYS A 10 -1.08 7.62 6.44
N LEU A 11 -0.18 6.84 7.05
CA LEU A 11 0.89 6.15 6.34
C LEU A 11 0.36 5.14 5.32
N SER A 12 -0.71 4.41 5.66
CA SER A 12 -1.34 3.46 4.73
C SER A 12 -1.93 4.17 3.50
N ILE A 13 -2.52 5.35 3.68
CA ILE A 13 -3.04 6.18 2.57
C ILE A 13 -1.89 6.70 1.71
N LEU A 14 -0.82 7.22 2.33
CA LEU A 14 0.34 7.73 1.62
C LEU A 14 1.05 6.64 0.81
N LEU A 15 1.16 5.44 1.38
CA LEU A 15 1.70 4.27 0.69
C LEU A 15 0.86 3.88 -0.54
N ALA A 16 -0.47 3.89 -0.41
CA ALA A 16 -1.35 3.63 -1.54
C ALA A 16 -1.24 4.68 -2.65
N ALA A 17 -1.11 5.96 -2.28
CA ALA A 17 -0.91 7.04 -3.24
C ALA A 17 0.42 6.88 -4.00
N PHE A 18 1.49 6.53 -3.29
CA PHE A 18 2.81 6.26 -3.90
C PHE A 18 2.77 5.08 -4.87
N LEU A 19 2.11 3.98 -4.48
CA LEU A 19 1.94 2.81 -5.36
C LEU A 19 1.06 3.11 -6.57
N MET A 20 -0.03 3.87 -6.41
CA MET A 20 -0.83 4.34 -7.55
C MET A 20 0.00 5.16 -8.52
N TYR A 21 0.80 6.10 -8.01
CA TYR A 21 1.65 6.94 -8.85
C TYR A 21 2.63 6.09 -9.69
N ASN A 22 3.29 5.11 -9.06
CA ASN A 22 4.21 4.22 -9.78
C ASN A 22 3.46 3.35 -10.81
N LEU A 23 2.30 2.80 -10.45
CA LEU A 23 1.49 1.99 -11.36
C LEU A 23 1.05 2.79 -12.59
N VAL A 24 0.58 4.03 -12.39
CA VAL A 24 0.22 4.94 -13.49
C VAL A 24 1.43 5.24 -14.38
N GLY A 25 2.61 5.41 -13.79
CA GLY A 25 3.87 5.58 -14.51
C GLY A 25 4.22 4.38 -15.41
N GLU A 26 4.10 3.15 -14.89
CA GLU A 26 4.34 1.95 -15.69
C GLU A 26 3.29 1.75 -16.80
N LEU A 27 2.02 1.97 -16.48
CA LEU A 27 0.89 1.85 -17.41
C LEU A 27 0.96 2.86 -18.56
N LYS A 28 1.69 3.97 -18.42
CA LYS A 28 1.91 4.90 -19.51
C LYS A 28 2.63 4.25 -20.69
N ASN A 29 3.48 3.26 -20.42
CA ASN A 29 4.32 2.59 -21.40
C ASN A 29 3.93 1.12 -21.64
N ARG A 30 2.98 0.56 -20.88
CA ARG A 30 2.56 -0.84 -20.96
C ARG A 30 1.06 -1.02 -20.76
N SER A 31 0.51 -2.08 -21.34
CA SER A 31 -0.89 -2.47 -21.16
C SER A 31 -1.14 -2.94 -19.73
N ILE A 32 -2.33 -2.68 -19.17
CA ILE A 32 -2.75 -3.17 -17.84
C ILE A 32 -2.71 -4.72 -17.78
N PHE A 33 -2.86 -5.38 -18.93
CA PHE A 33 -2.82 -6.85 -19.05
C PHE A 33 -1.41 -7.44 -19.11
N GLU A 34 -0.37 -6.60 -19.23
CA GLU A 34 1.04 -7.02 -19.23
C GLU A 34 1.67 -6.94 -17.84
N ILE A 35 0.93 -6.45 -16.84
CA ILE A 35 1.38 -6.41 -15.45
C ILE A 35 1.30 -7.83 -14.88
N ASP A 36 2.40 -8.29 -14.29
CA ASP A 36 2.44 -9.57 -13.59
C ASP A 36 1.35 -9.65 -12.50
N TYR A 37 0.81 -10.84 -12.30
CA TYR A 37 -0.32 -11.06 -11.40
C TYR A 37 -0.03 -10.64 -9.94
N ILE A 38 1.23 -10.77 -9.51
CA ILE A 38 1.70 -10.45 -8.15
C ILE A 38 1.62 -8.94 -7.85
N PRO A 39 2.23 -8.03 -8.63
CA PRO A 39 2.12 -6.58 -8.38
C PRO A 39 0.68 -6.08 -8.42
N PHE A 40 -0.19 -6.69 -9.23
CA PHE A 40 -1.62 -6.37 -9.25
C PHE A 40 -2.33 -6.74 -7.94
N ILE A 41 -2.06 -7.92 -7.37
CA ILE A 41 -2.59 -8.32 -6.06
C ILE A 41 -2.10 -7.39 -4.94
N ILE A 42 -0.82 -7.02 -4.96
CA ILE A 42 -0.23 -6.11 -3.98
C ILE A 42 -0.94 -4.75 -4.05
N PHE A 43 -1.13 -4.23 -5.27
CA PHE A 43 -1.84 -2.99 -5.51
C PHE A 43 -3.26 -3.02 -4.92
N PHE A 44 -4.05 -4.05 -5.24
CA PHE A 44 -5.40 -4.21 -4.70
C PHE A 44 -5.43 -4.29 -3.17
N THR A 45 -4.49 -5.01 -2.57
CA THR A 45 -4.37 -5.16 -1.12
C THR A 45 -4.10 -3.82 -0.45
N VAL A 46 -3.19 -3.02 -1.00
CA VAL A 46 -2.81 -1.72 -0.46
C VAL A 46 -3.92 -0.69 -0.61
N VAL A 47 -4.58 -0.64 -1.78
CA VAL A 47 -5.73 0.25 -2.01
C VAL A 47 -6.88 -0.10 -1.05
N SER A 48 -7.18 -1.38 -0.88
CA SER A 48 -8.19 -1.84 0.09
C SER A 48 -7.83 -1.41 1.52
N ASN A 49 -6.57 -1.53 1.90
CA ASN A 49 -6.08 -1.07 3.21
C ASN A 49 -6.19 0.46 3.39
N ALA A 50 -5.96 1.24 2.33
CA ALA A 50 -6.16 2.68 2.35
C ALA A 50 -7.64 3.06 2.50
N ILE A 51 -8.56 2.36 1.83
CA ILE A 51 -10.01 2.57 2.01
C ILE A 51 -10.42 2.31 3.47
N VAL A 52 -9.96 1.20 4.06
CA VAL A 52 -10.20 0.89 5.48
C VAL A 52 -9.62 1.98 6.38
N SER A 53 -8.43 2.49 6.07
CA SER A 53 -7.78 3.58 6.80
C SER A 53 -8.58 4.88 6.75
N VAL A 54 -9.12 5.24 5.59
CA VAL A 54 -10.01 6.41 5.45
C VAL A 54 -11.28 6.22 6.27
N LEU A 55 -11.92 5.05 6.18
CA LEU A 55 -13.13 4.72 6.94
C LEU A 55 -12.93 4.78 8.45
N LEU A 56 -11.75 4.37 8.93
CA LEU A 56 -11.34 4.55 10.32
C LEU A 56 -11.18 6.03 10.65
N LEU A 57 -10.45 6.81 9.84
CA LEU A 57 -10.19 8.24 10.10
C LEU A 57 -11.45 9.09 10.18
N ILE A 58 -12.46 8.81 9.34
CA ILE A 58 -13.77 9.49 9.39
C ILE A 58 -14.71 8.93 10.47
N GLU A 59 -14.20 8.04 11.32
CA GLU A 59 -14.91 7.37 12.44
C GLU A 59 -16.17 6.58 12.02
N LYS A 60 -16.32 6.31 10.72
CA LYS A 60 -17.41 5.49 10.17
C LYS A 60 -17.22 4.00 10.49
N LEU A 61 -15.99 3.58 10.77
CA LEU A 61 -15.66 2.23 11.20
C LEU A 61 -15.10 2.27 12.64
N SER A 62 -15.66 1.43 13.52
CA SER A 62 -15.19 1.34 14.91
C SER A 62 -13.76 0.76 14.96
N PRO A 63 -12.80 1.43 15.61
CA PRO A 63 -11.43 0.95 15.68
C PRO A 63 -11.36 -0.31 16.56
N LYS A 64 -11.19 -1.48 15.92
CA LYS A 64 -10.91 -2.75 16.59
C LYS A 64 -9.42 -3.04 16.55
N LYS A 65 -8.87 -3.59 17.65
CA LYS A 65 -7.45 -3.99 17.74
C LYS A 65 -7.02 -4.91 16.57
N ILE A 66 -7.92 -5.80 16.14
CA ILE A 66 -7.68 -6.72 15.02
C ILE A 66 -7.46 -5.96 13.70
N ILE A 67 -8.25 -4.92 13.43
CA ILE A 67 -8.13 -4.13 12.19
C ILE A 67 -6.76 -3.45 12.17
N LEU A 68 -6.37 -2.84 13.28
CA LEU A 68 -5.04 -2.22 13.45
C LEU A 68 -3.88 -3.19 13.16
N ILE A 69 -3.95 -4.41 13.68
CA ILE A 69 -2.94 -5.44 13.47
C ILE A 69 -2.85 -5.80 11.98
N ILE A 70 -3.99 -5.97 11.32
CA ILE A 70 -4.05 -6.26 9.88
C ILE A 70 -3.42 -5.11 9.08
N GLN A 71 -3.75 -3.86 9.38
CA GLN A 71 -3.16 -2.71 8.68
C GLN A 71 -1.64 -2.66 8.85
N ALA A 72 -1.14 -2.92 10.06
CA ALA A 72 0.30 -2.94 10.33
C ALA A 72 1.01 -4.05 9.55
N ILE A 73 0.43 -5.26 9.50
CA ILE A 73 0.97 -6.37 8.72
C ILE A 73 1.04 -6.02 7.24
N ILE A 74 -0.05 -5.47 6.67
CA ILE A 74 -0.08 -5.06 5.27
C ILE A 74 0.99 -4.01 5.01
N LEU A 75 1.12 -3.01 5.88
CA LEU A 75 2.09 -1.93 5.73
C LEU A 75 3.53 -2.46 5.76
N ILE A 76 3.87 -3.36 6.69
CA ILE A 76 5.20 -3.99 6.78
C ILE A 76 5.49 -4.82 5.53
N LEU A 77 4.57 -5.70 5.13
CA LEU A 77 4.76 -6.59 3.98
C LEU A 77 4.97 -5.79 2.70
N THR A 78 4.15 -4.76 2.49
CA THR A 78 4.21 -3.91 1.31
C THR A 78 5.50 -3.08 1.29
N SER A 79 5.92 -2.54 2.44
CA SER A 79 7.17 -1.78 2.55
C SER A 79 8.39 -2.67 2.26
N PHE A 80 8.36 -3.92 2.72
CA PHE A 80 9.41 -4.90 2.44
C PHE A 80 9.49 -5.26 0.95
N LEU A 81 8.35 -5.47 0.30
CA LEU A 81 8.27 -5.73 -1.15
C LEU A 81 8.77 -4.52 -1.97
N LEU A 82 8.35 -3.31 -1.60
CA LEU A 82 8.84 -2.07 -2.22
C LEU A 82 10.35 -1.92 -2.07
N TYR A 83 10.89 -2.22 -0.88
CA TYR A 83 12.32 -2.20 -0.64
C TYR A 83 13.05 -3.20 -1.55
N GLN A 84 12.54 -4.42 -1.69
CA GLN A 84 13.13 -5.40 -2.62
C GLN A 84 13.10 -4.91 -4.06
N ILE A 85 11.97 -4.38 -4.53
CA ILE A 85 11.84 -3.88 -5.92
C ILE A 85 12.84 -2.74 -6.17
N LEU A 86 12.88 -1.74 -5.28
CA LEU A 86 13.79 -0.60 -5.39
C LEU A 86 15.26 -1.05 -5.34
N TYR A 87 15.61 -1.90 -4.40
CA TYR A 87 16.99 -2.40 -4.24
C TYR A 87 17.45 -3.24 -5.44
N ASN A 88 16.60 -4.16 -5.90
CA ASN A 88 16.92 -5.02 -7.04
C ASN A 88 17.02 -4.22 -8.35
N SER A 89 16.20 -3.18 -8.51
CA SER A 89 16.30 -2.25 -9.63
C SER A 89 17.63 -1.48 -9.63
N THR A 90 18.09 -1.01 -8.46
CA THR A 90 19.39 -0.30 -8.35
C THR A 90 20.61 -1.18 -8.61
N VAL A 91 20.57 -2.47 -8.27
CA VAL A 91 21.70 -3.40 -8.49
C VAL A 91 21.76 -3.90 -9.94
N SER A 92 20.63 -3.95 -10.65
CA SER A 92 20.59 -4.38 -12.05
C SER A 92 21.16 -3.37 -13.06
N CYS A 93 21.47 -2.15 -12.62
CA CYS A 93 22.07 -1.09 -13.46
C CYS A 93 23.58 -0.92 -13.27
N THR A 94 24.27 -1.84 -12.58
CA THR A 94 25.74 -1.92 -12.49
C THR A 94 26.24 -3.17 -13.18
#